data_AF-A0A925V4J8-F1
#
_entry.id   AF-A0A925V4J8-F1
#
_cell.length_a   1.000
_cell.length_b   1.000
_cell.length_c   1.000
_cell.angle_alpha   90.00
_cell.angle_beta   90.00
_cell.angle_gamma   90.00
#
_symmetry.space_group_name_H-M   'P 1'
#
loop_
_entity.id
_entity.type
_entity.pdbx_description
1 polymer ?
#
loop_
_entity_poly.entity_id
_entity_poly.type
_entity_poly.pdbx_seq_one_letter_code
_entity_poly.pdbx_strand_id
1 'polypeptide(L)'
;MSQSTFANARGIVHQGSGGQSIVFPDVCNTPTSAGPVPIPYPNIGQSSDTLGGPATVTADGSMPMTKGAQYAKSSGDEAGTAGGLMSGRNMGPCEFLLYSFDVMLEGQNVCRLGDMLLHNGKNAVG
;
A
#
# COMPACT_ATOMS: atom_id res chain seq x y z
N MET A 1 -6.21 -16.80 7.03
CA MET A 1 -7.06 -17.61 6.14
C MET A 1 -6.32 -17.78 4.83
N SER A 2 -6.48 -18.91 4.15
CA SER A 2 -5.95 -19.08 2.79
C SER A 2 -6.73 -18.17 1.84
N GLN A 3 -6.03 -17.50 0.94
CA GLN A 3 -6.62 -16.75 -0.17
C GLN A 3 -7.51 -17.67 -1.03
N SER A 4 -8.82 -17.41 -1.11
CA SER A 4 -9.72 -18.19 -1.97
C SER A 4 -10.32 -17.37 -3.11
N THR A 5 -10.24 -16.05 -3.02
CA THR A 5 -10.80 -15.12 -4.00
C THR A 5 -9.74 -14.59 -4.97
N PHE A 6 -10.01 -14.66 -6.27
CA PHE A 6 -9.06 -14.29 -7.32
C PHE A 6 -9.73 -13.43 -8.40
N ALA A 7 -8.99 -12.45 -8.92
CA ALA A 7 -9.34 -11.68 -10.09
C ALA A 7 -8.15 -11.71 -11.07
N ASN A 8 -8.41 -12.05 -12.33
CA ASN A 8 -7.37 -12.19 -13.36
C ASN A 8 -6.20 -13.09 -12.92
N ALA A 9 -6.50 -14.24 -12.29
CA ALA A 9 -5.53 -15.19 -11.73
C ALA A 9 -4.62 -14.63 -10.61
N ARG A 10 -4.95 -13.47 -10.04
CA ARG A 10 -4.22 -12.85 -8.91
C ARG A 10 -5.16 -12.76 -7.71
N GLY A 11 -4.63 -12.97 -6.50
CA GLY A 11 -5.43 -12.89 -5.29
C GLY A 11 -6.01 -11.49 -5.10
N ILE A 12 -7.30 -11.38 -4.80
CA ILE A 12 -7.94 -10.12 -4.40
C ILE A 12 -7.37 -9.70 -3.05
N VAL A 13 -6.83 -8.49 -2.94
CA VAL A 13 -6.27 -8.01 -1.68
C VAL A 13 -7.40 -7.70 -0.69
N HIS A 14 -7.26 -8.18 0.54
CA HIS A 14 -8.13 -7.84 1.67
C HIS A 14 -7.32 -7.98 2.96
N GLN A 15 -7.88 -7.54 4.10
CA GLN A 15 -7.18 -7.52 5.39
C GLN A 15 -6.54 -8.86 5.77
N GLY A 16 -7.27 -9.97 5.60
CA GLY A 16 -6.81 -11.32 5.89
C GLY A 16 -5.99 -12.03 4.80
N SER A 17 -5.71 -11.40 3.66
CA SER A 17 -5.04 -12.02 2.50
C SER A 17 -3.55 -12.29 2.72
N GLY A 18 -2.92 -11.56 3.65
CA GLY A 18 -1.49 -11.64 3.94
C GLY A 18 -0.60 -11.00 2.87
N GLY A 19 -1.16 -10.21 1.96
CA GLY A 19 -0.41 -9.49 0.93
C GLY A 19 0.51 -8.43 1.53
N GLN A 20 1.72 -8.34 0.99
CA GLN A 20 2.70 -7.31 1.34
C GLN A 20 3.29 -6.73 0.06
N SER A 21 3.46 -5.42 0.03
CA SER A 21 4.22 -4.70 -0.99
C SER A 21 5.50 -4.18 -0.35
N ILE A 22 6.64 -4.41 -0.99
CA ILE A 22 7.94 -3.96 -0.51
C ILE A 22 8.56 -3.15 -1.64
N VAL A 23 8.85 -1.88 -1.37
CA VAL A 23 9.38 -0.94 -2.35
C VAL A 23 10.73 -0.42 -1.87
N PHE A 24 11.66 -0.31 -2.80
CA PHE A 24 12.96 0.33 -2.59
C PHE A 24 13.43 0.99 -3.90
N PRO A 25 14.02 2.20 -3.86
CA PRO A 25 14.22 3.03 -2.67
C PRO A 25 13.00 3.90 -2.32
N ASP A 26 12.71 4.02 -1.02
CA ASP A 26 11.91 5.10 -0.44
C ASP A 26 12.87 6.13 0.17
N VAL A 27 13.16 7.20 -0.58
CA VAL A 27 14.15 8.19 -0.13
C VAL A 27 13.50 9.14 0.86
N CYS A 28 13.93 9.09 2.12
CA CYS A 28 13.44 9.93 3.20
C CYS A 28 14.55 10.83 3.75
N ASN A 29 14.17 12.00 4.24
CA ASN A 29 15.05 12.90 4.93
C ASN A 29 15.28 12.42 6.36
N THR A 30 16.52 12.08 6.69
CA THR A 30 16.92 11.57 8.00
C THR A 30 17.67 12.64 8.76
N PRO A 31 17.22 13.01 9.98
CA PRO A 31 17.91 14.01 10.78
C PRO A 31 19.34 13.59 11.11
N THR A 32 20.29 14.52 10.94
CA THR A 32 21.66 14.41 11.40
C THR A 32 22.07 15.68 12.14
N SER A 33 23.25 15.68 12.77
CA SER A 33 23.79 16.88 13.42
C SER A 33 24.04 18.05 12.45
N ALA A 34 24.22 17.77 11.15
CA ALA A 34 24.43 18.79 10.11
C ALA A 34 23.14 19.20 9.38
N GLY A 35 21.98 18.66 9.79
CA GLY A 35 20.69 18.84 9.12
C GLY A 35 20.16 17.53 8.48
N PRO A 36 18.92 17.54 7.97
CA PRO A 36 18.35 16.35 7.32
C PRO A 36 19.11 15.99 6.03
N VAL A 37 19.41 14.70 5.85
CA VAL A 37 20.03 14.17 4.62
C VAL A 37 19.13 13.12 3.96
N PRO A 38 19.01 13.11 2.61
CA PRO A 38 18.23 12.07 1.92
C PRO A 38 18.90 10.70 2.03
N ILE A 39 18.20 9.71 2.56
CA ILE A 39 18.66 8.32 2.71
C ILE A 39 17.61 7.37 2.09
N PRO A 40 18.02 6.41 1.25
CA PRO A 40 17.11 5.40 0.72
C PRO A 40 16.78 4.34 1.79
N TYR A 41 15.49 4.12 2.04
CA TYR A 41 14.95 3.09 2.93
C TYR A 41 14.13 2.06 2.16
N PRO A 42 13.97 0.83 2.67
CA PRO A 42 12.87 -0.02 2.26
C PRO A 42 11.56 0.56 2.80
N ASN A 43 10.47 0.39 2.07
CA ASN A 43 9.13 0.75 2.53
C ASN A 43 8.16 -0.40 2.29
N ILE A 44 7.38 -0.74 3.32
CA ILE A 44 6.53 -1.92 3.37
C ILE A 44 5.08 -1.48 3.58
N GLY A 45 4.21 -1.89 2.68
CA GLY A 45 2.76 -1.75 2.78
C GLY A 45 2.13 -3.11 3.07
N GLN A 46 1.24 -3.19 4.06
CA GLN A 46 0.64 -4.47 4.47
C GLN A 46 -0.86 -4.49 4.24
N SER A 47 -1.37 -5.60 3.70
CA SER A 47 -2.81 -5.79 3.49
C SER A 47 -3.59 -5.72 4.79
N SER A 48 -2.99 -6.06 5.93
CA SER A 48 -3.60 -5.96 7.26
C SER A 48 -4.00 -4.53 7.65
N ASP A 49 -3.40 -3.52 7.03
CA ASP A 49 -3.71 -2.10 7.25
C ASP A 49 -4.72 -1.54 6.22
N THR A 50 -5.46 -2.39 5.53
CA THR A 50 -6.50 -2.03 4.55
C THR A 50 -7.59 -1.13 5.14
N LEU A 51 -7.96 -0.05 4.43
CA LEU A 51 -9.14 0.78 4.70
C LEU A 51 -9.76 1.33 3.41
N GLY A 52 -11.01 1.79 3.50
CA GLY A 52 -11.68 2.54 2.42
C GLY A 52 -12.13 1.70 1.22
N GLY A 53 -12.45 0.42 1.44
CA GLY A 53 -13.01 -0.48 0.43
C GLY A 53 -14.55 -0.43 0.34
N PRO A 54 -15.17 -1.38 -0.37
CA PRO A 54 -16.62 -1.46 -0.55
C PRO A 54 -17.35 -1.78 0.76
N ALA A 55 -18.61 -1.35 0.86
CA ALA A 55 -19.35 -1.39 2.13
C ALA A 55 -20.15 -2.69 2.34
N THR A 56 -20.59 -3.33 1.25
CA THR A 56 -21.50 -4.49 1.29
C THR A 56 -20.87 -5.78 0.81
N VAL A 57 -19.67 -5.72 0.22
CA VAL A 57 -18.96 -6.88 -0.32
C VAL A 57 -17.89 -7.37 0.63
N THR A 58 -17.77 -8.69 0.76
CA THR A 58 -16.68 -9.34 1.50
C THR A 58 -15.96 -10.35 0.60
N ALA A 59 -14.66 -10.50 0.84
CA ALA A 59 -13.79 -11.51 0.26
C ALA A 59 -13.06 -12.21 1.41
N ASP A 60 -13.20 -13.54 1.51
CA ASP A 60 -12.61 -14.33 2.61
C ASP A 60 -12.96 -13.75 4.00
N GLY A 61 -14.22 -13.29 4.15
CA GLY A 61 -14.75 -12.70 5.38
C GLY A 61 -14.22 -11.30 5.73
N SER A 62 -13.43 -10.69 4.84
CA SER A 62 -12.85 -9.34 5.01
C SER A 62 -13.35 -8.37 3.95
N MET A 63 -13.29 -7.06 4.22
CA MET A 63 -13.50 -6.04 3.19
C MET A 63 -12.38 -6.13 2.13
N PRO A 64 -12.70 -6.31 0.84
CA PRO A 64 -11.71 -6.33 -0.23
C PRO A 64 -11.21 -4.93 -0.57
N MET A 65 -10.04 -4.87 -1.19
CA MET A 65 -9.47 -3.64 -1.71
C MET A 65 -10.01 -3.37 -3.11
N THR A 66 -10.47 -2.15 -3.32
CA THR A 66 -10.88 -1.62 -4.62
C THR A 66 -10.16 -0.31 -4.89
N LYS A 67 -10.25 0.18 -6.12
CA LYS A 67 -9.77 1.52 -6.48
C LYS A 67 -10.27 2.57 -5.49
N GLY A 68 -9.34 3.36 -4.94
CA GLY A 68 -9.59 4.37 -3.90
C GLY A 68 -9.34 3.87 -2.47
N ALA A 69 -9.29 2.56 -2.25
CA ALA A 69 -8.84 1.98 -0.99
C ALA A 69 -7.32 2.08 -0.85
N GLN A 70 -6.85 2.09 0.39
CA GLN A 70 -5.42 2.25 0.72
C GLN A 70 -5.01 1.41 1.93
N TYR A 71 -3.71 1.16 2.07
CA TYR A 71 -3.15 0.78 3.37
C TYR A 71 -2.96 2.05 4.21
N ALA A 72 -3.33 1.98 5.49
CA ALA A 72 -3.34 3.12 6.42
C ALA A 72 -1.98 3.80 6.56
N LYS A 73 -0.93 2.97 6.53
CA LYS A 73 0.43 3.34 6.82
C LYS A 73 1.39 2.41 6.09
N SER A 74 2.66 2.79 6.13
CA SER A 74 3.81 1.99 5.73
C SER A 74 4.79 1.84 6.89
N SER A 75 5.78 0.97 6.72
CA SER A 75 6.89 0.75 7.66
C SER A 75 8.21 0.49 6.93
N GLY A 76 9.33 0.49 7.66
CA GLY A 76 10.68 0.28 7.13
C GLY A 76 11.49 1.57 6.90
N ASP A 77 10.81 2.73 6.89
CA ASP A 77 11.36 4.07 6.69
C ASP A 77 11.38 4.93 7.97
N GLU A 78 11.15 4.33 9.15
CA GLU A 78 10.88 5.05 10.40
C GLU A 78 12.03 5.99 10.83
N ALA A 79 13.27 5.70 10.40
CA ALA A 79 14.43 6.53 10.65
C ALA A 79 14.40 7.86 9.88
N GLY A 80 13.68 7.93 8.75
CA GLY A 80 13.46 9.12 7.94
C GLY A 80 12.45 10.09 8.56
N THR A 81 12.68 10.51 9.80
CA THR A 81 11.68 11.26 10.60
C THR A 81 11.39 12.67 10.10
N ALA A 82 12.22 13.24 9.22
CA ALA A 82 11.91 14.48 8.51
C ALA A 82 11.06 14.25 7.24
N GLY A 83 10.61 13.01 7.02
CA GLY A 83 9.67 12.61 5.99
C GLY A 83 10.29 12.30 4.63
N GLY A 84 9.50 11.67 3.77
CA GLY A 84 9.84 11.36 2.39
C GLY A 84 10.29 12.60 1.62
N LEU A 85 11.33 12.44 0.79
CA LEU A 85 11.91 13.51 -0.01
C LEU A 85 10.85 14.23 -0.87
N MET A 86 9.89 13.48 -1.40
CA MET A 86 8.79 13.98 -2.21
C MET A 86 7.51 14.20 -1.40
N SER A 87 7.17 13.29 -0.49
CA SER A 87 5.88 13.32 0.21
C SER A 87 5.86 14.21 1.47
N GLY A 88 7.02 14.43 2.10
CA GLY A 88 7.13 15.05 3.42
C GLY A 88 6.48 14.23 4.55
N ARG A 89 6.10 12.97 4.28
CA ARG A 89 5.45 12.08 5.25
C ARG A 89 6.41 11.00 5.74
N ASN A 90 6.19 10.53 6.96
CA ASN A 90 6.85 9.36 7.51
C ASN A 90 5.76 8.33 7.83
N MET A 91 5.98 7.06 7.49
CA MET A 91 4.99 5.99 7.67
C MET A 91 3.63 6.30 7.02
N GLY A 92 3.64 7.02 5.89
CA GLY A 92 2.45 7.45 5.18
C GLY A 92 1.65 6.31 4.56
N PRO A 93 0.44 6.58 4.04
CA PRO A 93 -0.42 5.56 3.45
C PRO A 93 0.18 4.97 2.17
N CYS A 94 -0.26 3.77 1.80
CA CYS A 94 0.04 3.15 0.52
C CYS A 94 -1.22 3.08 -0.35
N GLU A 95 -1.19 3.67 -1.55
CA GLU A 95 -2.32 3.75 -2.47
C GLU A 95 -2.08 2.84 -3.68
N PHE A 96 -3.09 2.09 -4.12
CA PHE A 96 -2.98 1.30 -5.35
C PHE A 96 -2.94 2.20 -6.58
N LEU A 97 -1.89 2.04 -7.38
CA LEU A 97 -1.75 2.69 -8.69
C LEU A 97 -2.42 1.86 -9.79
N LEU A 98 -2.32 0.53 -9.69
CA LEU A 98 -2.94 -0.42 -10.61
C LEU A 98 -4.03 -1.24 -9.91
N TYR A 99 -4.92 -1.79 -10.72
CA TYR A 99 -6.06 -2.60 -10.29
C TYR A 99 -6.53 -3.44 -11.49
N SER A 100 -7.48 -4.36 -11.26
CA SER A 100 -8.11 -5.15 -12.33
C SER A 100 -8.73 -4.25 -13.40
N PHE A 101 -8.65 -4.66 -14.68
CA PHE A 101 -9.23 -3.89 -15.79
C PHE A 101 -10.72 -4.15 -15.99
N ASP A 102 -11.22 -5.28 -15.52
CA ASP A 102 -12.54 -5.84 -15.86
C ASP A 102 -13.32 -6.35 -14.63
N VAL A 103 -12.65 -6.68 -13.53
CA VAL A 103 -13.31 -7.11 -12.29
C VAL A 103 -13.51 -5.91 -11.37
N MET A 104 -14.77 -5.62 -11.05
CA MET A 104 -15.18 -4.52 -10.18
C MET A 104 -16.08 -5.02 -9.05
N LEU A 105 -15.98 -4.36 -7.89
CA LEU A 105 -16.89 -4.52 -6.76
C LEU A 105 -17.45 -3.13 -6.43
N GLU A 106 -18.77 -3.02 -6.34
CA GLU A 106 -19.47 -1.73 -6.15
C GLU A 106 -19.06 -0.66 -7.18
N GLY A 107 -18.80 -1.07 -8.41
CA GLY A 107 -18.38 -0.18 -9.50
C GLY A 107 -16.92 0.31 -9.42
N GLN A 108 -16.13 -0.19 -8.47
CA GLN A 108 -14.71 0.11 -8.35
C GLN A 108 -13.85 -1.12 -8.69
N ASN A 109 -12.82 -0.92 -9.50
CA ASN A 109 -11.90 -1.98 -9.90
C ASN A 109 -11.22 -2.65 -8.70
N VAL A 110 -11.08 -3.97 -8.72
CA VAL A 110 -10.49 -4.73 -7.62
C VAL A 110 -8.96 -4.60 -7.61
N CYS A 111 -8.37 -4.37 -6.44
CA CYS A 111 -6.93 -4.39 -6.24
C CYS A 111 -6.45 -5.83 -5.99
N ARG A 112 -5.36 -6.23 -6.64
CA ARG A 112 -4.86 -7.61 -6.63
C ARG A 112 -3.43 -7.69 -6.13
N LEU A 113 -3.03 -8.88 -5.70
CA LEU A 113 -1.67 -9.17 -5.29
C LEU A 113 -0.66 -8.80 -6.40
N GLY A 114 0.25 -7.87 -6.09
CA GLY A 114 1.30 -7.36 -6.97
C GLY A 114 0.85 -6.27 -7.95
N ASP A 115 -0.38 -5.76 -7.83
CA ASP A 115 -0.68 -4.47 -8.47
C ASP A 115 0.21 -3.41 -7.80
N MET A 116 0.77 -2.49 -8.60
CA MET A 116 1.69 -1.48 -8.09
C MET A 116 1.01 -0.55 -7.09
N LEU A 117 1.76 -0.12 -6.07
CA LEU A 117 1.36 0.86 -5.08
C LEU A 117 2.28 2.07 -5.09
N LEU A 118 1.71 3.20 -4.70
CA LEU A 118 2.42 4.40 -4.27
C LEU A 118 2.58 4.31 -2.76
N HIS A 119 3.81 4.28 -2.27
CA HIS A 119 4.16 4.12 -0.87
C HIS A 119 4.42 5.47 -0.18
N ASN A 120 4.25 5.50 1.14
CA ASN A 120 4.57 6.63 2.01
C ASN A 120 3.99 7.98 1.53
N GLY A 121 2.73 7.98 1.10
CA GLY A 121 2.10 9.18 0.54
C GLY A 121 2.72 9.60 -0.79
N LYS A 122 2.98 8.64 -1.70
CA LYS A 122 3.52 8.87 -3.05
C LYS A 122 4.99 9.29 -3.08
N ASN A 123 5.75 8.87 -2.08
CA ASN A 123 7.20 9.08 -2.05
C ASN A 123 7.96 8.05 -2.89
N ALA A 124 7.45 6.81 -2.91
CA ALA A 124 8.01 5.71 -3.67
C ALA A 124 6.92 4.96 -4.44
N VAL A 125 7.31 4.18 -5.44
CA VAL A 125 6.40 3.38 -6.26
C VAL A 125 6.98 1.99 -6.49
N GLY A 126 6.14 0.96 -6.42
CA GLY A 126 6.52 -0.42 -6.74
C GLY A 126 5.40 -1.42 -6.54
#